data_AF-A0A0C2NAC8-F1
#
_entry.id   AF-A0A0C2NAC8-F1
#
_cell.length_a   1.000
_cell.length_b   1.000
_cell.length_c   1.000
_cell.angle_alpha   90.00
_cell.angle_beta   90.00
_cell.angle_gamma   90.00
#
_symmetry.space_group_name_H-M   'P 1'
#
loop_
_entity.id
_entity.type
_entity.pdbx_description
1 polymer ?
#
loop_
_entity_poly.entity_id
_entity_poly.type
_entity_poly.pdbx_seq_one_letter_code
_entity_poly.pdbx_strand_id
1 'polypeptide(L)'
;MKRNDAEYPQLRVSLWLSDLAFALDLFEHMEELNTKLQGNGVFVHEMYYVVKAVQVKLKLFSNQISQKITTHFPTLETMALQIASTKKYTNTISALDIEFTRRFGDFQKLSGEFDILKSPITSDFEKALAALQ
;
A
#
# COMPACT_ATOMS: atom_id res chain seq x y z
N MET A 1 -26.53 5.36 25.47
CA MET A 1 -26.69 4.16 24.62
C MET A 1 -25.80 3.06 25.22
N LYS A 2 -26.38 2.12 25.97
CA LYS A 2 -25.63 0.98 26.53
C LYS A 2 -25.39 -0.02 25.40
N ARG A 3 -24.14 -0.26 25.01
CA ARG A 3 -23.78 -1.32 24.07
C ARG A 3 -24.03 -2.66 24.77
N ASN A 4 -24.89 -3.50 24.21
CA ASN A 4 -25.05 -4.87 24.67
C ASN A 4 -23.94 -5.70 24.03
N ASP A 5 -22.86 -5.95 24.78
CA ASP A 5 -21.73 -6.79 24.35
C ASP A 5 -22.08 -8.29 24.17
N ALA A 6 -23.38 -8.62 24.15
CA ALA A 6 -23.93 -9.94 23.85
C ALA A 6 -24.18 -10.14 22.35
N GLU A 7 -24.29 -9.06 21.56
CA GLU A 7 -24.66 -9.12 20.14
C GLU A 7 -23.46 -9.46 19.23
N TYR A 8 -22.23 -9.23 19.69
CA TYR A 8 -21.00 -9.43 18.91
C TYR A 8 -19.92 -10.15 19.73
N PRO A 9 -19.96 -11.48 19.86
CA PRO A 9 -18.99 -12.24 20.64
C PRO A 9 -17.53 -12.06 20.16
N GLN A 10 -17.32 -11.78 18.87
CA GLN A 10 -16.01 -11.52 18.28
C GLN A 10 -15.31 -10.28 18.87
N LEU A 11 -16.06 -9.30 19.41
CA LEU A 11 -15.49 -8.14 20.10
C LEU A 11 -14.82 -8.51 21.44
N ARG A 12 -15.00 -9.74 21.92
CA ARG A 12 -14.33 -10.27 23.12
C ARG A 12 -13.02 -10.98 22.77
N VAL A 13 -12.76 -11.24 21.49
CA VAL A 13 -11.60 -12.00 21.03
C VAL A 13 -10.50 -11.03 20.65
N SER A 14 -9.47 -10.98 21.49
CA SER A 14 -8.33 -10.08 21.32
C SER A 14 -7.65 -10.17 19.94
N LEU A 15 -7.54 -11.40 19.41
CA LEU A 15 -6.99 -11.64 18.06
C LEU A 15 -7.86 -11.04 16.95
N TRP A 16 -9.19 -11.11 17.09
CA TRP A 16 -10.13 -10.56 16.12
C TRP A 16 -10.07 -9.02 16.10
N LEU A 17 -9.91 -8.39 17.27
CA LEU A 17 -9.75 -6.94 17.37
C LEU A 17 -8.46 -6.46 16.69
N SER A 18 -7.35 -7.17 16.87
CA SER A 18 -6.09 -6.88 16.15
C SER A 18 -6.26 -7.01 14.64
N ASP A 19 -6.96 -8.05 14.18
CA ASP A 19 -7.24 -8.23 12.74
C ASP A 19 -8.11 -7.10 12.17
N LEU A 20 -9.12 -6.66 12.92
CA LEU A 20 -9.96 -5.52 12.53
C LEU A 20 -9.14 -4.22 12.51
N ALA A 21 -8.35 -3.97 13.54
CA ALA A 21 -7.50 -2.79 13.65
C ALA A 21 -6.51 -2.70 12.47
N PHE A 22 -5.85 -3.81 12.14
CA PHE A 22 -5.00 -3.90 10.95
C PHE A 22 -5.76 -3.60 9.66
N ALA A 23 -6.97 -4.16 9.49
CA ALA A 23 -7.76 -3.94 8.29
C ALA A 23 -8.21 -2.48 8.14
N LEU A 24 -8.58 -1.82 9.25
CA LEU A 24 -8.94 -0.40 9.27
C LEU A 24 -7.75 0.48 8.86
N ASP A 25 -6.61 0.32 9.53
CA ASP A 25 -5.41 1.08 9.21
C ASP A 25 -4.94 0.84 7.75
N LEU A 26 -4.99 -0.40 7.27
CA LEU A 26 -4.66 -0.72 5.87
C LEU A 26 -5.64 -0.07 4.89
N PHE A 27 -6.93 -0.03 5.23
CA PHE A 27 -7.95 0.63 4.41
C PHE A 27 -7.72 2.13 4.31
N GLU A 28 -7.39 2.79 5.43
CA GLU A 28 -7.03 4.22 5.44
C GLU A 28 -5.81 4.51 4.55
N HIS A 29 -4.75 3.69 4.63
CA HIS A 29 -3.62 3.80 3.71
C HIS A 29 -4.07 3.64 2.26
N MET A 30 -4.95 2.68 1.96
CA MET A 30 -5.45 2.44 0.61
C MET A 30 -6.32 3.59 0.08
N GLU A 31 -7.12 4.22 0.94
CA GLU A 31 -7.91 5.40 0.60
C GLU A 31 -7.01 6.59 0.25
N GLU A 32 -5.98 6.85 1.08
CA GLU A 32 -4.98 7.89 0.83
C GLU A 32 -4.30 7.70 -0.53
N LEU A 33 -3.89 6.46 -0.81
CA LEU A 33 -3.24 6.09 -2.06
C LEU A 33 -4.20 6.20 -3.26
N ASN A 34 -5.44 5.75 -3.12
CA ASN A 34 -6.44 5.85 -4.16
C ASN A 34 -6.78 7.31 -4.49
N THR A 35 -6.87 8.18 -3.49
CA THR A 35 -7.08 9.63 -3.67
C THR A 35 -5.94 10.26 -4.48
N LYS A 36 -4.69 9.88 -4.22
CA LYS A 36 -3.52 10.34 -4.99
C LYS A 36 -3.54 9.85 -6.44
N LEU A 37 -4.12 8.69 -6.71
CA LEU A 37 -4.24 8.12 -8.06
C LEU A 37 -5.44 8.67 -8.85
N GLN A 38 -6.53 9.03 -8.17
CA GLN A 38 -7.77 9.53 -8.79
C GLN A 38 -7.80 11.05 -8.99
N GLY A 39 -6.70 11.75 -8.72
CA GLY A 39 -6.63 13.20 -8.89
C GLY A 39 -6.99 13.65 -10.31
N ASN A 40 -7.89 14.63 -10.42
CA ASN A 40 -8.18 15.27 -11.71
C ASN A 40 -6.93 15.98 -12.22
N GLY A 41 -6.54 15.70 -13.47
CA GLY A 41 -5.43 16.38 -14.13
C GLY A 41 -4.03 15.80 -13.87
N VAL A 42 -3.93 14.60 -13.31
CA VAL A 42 -2.63 13.92 -13.13
C VAL A 42 -2.19 13.26 -14.44
N PHE A 43 -0.97 13.57 -14.90
CA PHE A 43 -0.41 12.93 -16.08
C PHE A 43 -0.05 11.46 -15.80
N VAL A 44 -0.12 10.61 -16.83
CA VAL A 44 0.17 9.17 -16.69
C VAL A 44 1.57 8.88 -16.11
N HIS A 45 2.58 9.70 -16.42
CA HIS A 45 3.91 9.55 -15.85
C HIS A 45 3.95 9.87 -14.34
N GLU A 46 3.17 10.84 -13.88
CA GLU A 46 3.03 11.14 -12.45
C GLU A 46 2.30 10.01 -11.73
N MET A 47 1.24 9.46 -12.33
CA MET A 47 0.55 8.27 -11.81
C MET A 47 1.51 7.11 -11.62
N TYR A 48 2.43 6.88 -12.57
CA TYR A 48 3.46 5.85 -12.45
C TYR A 48 4.32 6.04 -11.19
N TYR A 49 4.80 7.25 -10.91
CA TYR A 49 5.60 7.49 -9.72
C TYR A 49 4.79 7.36 -8.42
N VAL A 50 3.50 7.71 -8.44
CA VAL A 50 2.59 7.45 -7.32
C VAL A 50 2.47 5.95 -7.07
N VAL A 51 2.23 5.14 -8.11
CA VAL A 51 2.19 3.67 -8.00
C VAL A 51 3.50 3.11 -7.47
N LYS A 52 4.66 3.58 -7.98
CA LYS A 52 5.97 3.15 -7.48
C LYS A 52 6.17 3.48 -6.01
N ALA A 53 5.77 4.68 -5.57
CA ALA A 53 5.83 5.08 -4.17
C ALA A 53 4.93 4.19 -3.28
N VAL A 54 3.72 3.86 -3.75
CA VAL A 54 2.81 2.91 -3.08
C VAL A 54 3.49 1.57 -2.85
N GLN A 55 4.06 0.97 -3.90
CA GLN A 55 4.74 -0.33 -3.82
C GLN A 55 5.90 -0.31 -2.81
N VAL A 56 6.69 0.77 -2.79
CA VAL A 56 7.76 0.95 -1.80
C VAL A 56 7.18 1.07 -0.38
N LYS A 57 6.10 1.82 -0.19
CA LYS A 57 5.42 1.97 1.10
C LYS A 57 4.87 0.62 1.60
N LEU A 58 4.27 -0.20 0.72
CA LEU A 58 3.80 -1.55 1.06
C LEU A 58 4.96 -2.46 1.50
N LYS A 59 6.10 -2.43 0.80
CA LYS A 59 7.29 -3.21 1.19
C LYS A 59 7.84 -2.77 2.54
N LEU A 60 7.87 -1.46 2.80
CA LEU A 60 8.24 -0.91 4.10
C LEU A 60 7.31 -1.41 5.20
N PHE A 61 5.99 -1.35 4.99
CA PHE A 61 4.99 -1.83 5.94
C PHE A 61 5.14 -3.32 6.23
N SER A 62 5.31 -4.15 5.20
CA SER A 62 5.54 -5.59 5.36
C SER A 62 6.80 -5.86 6.22
N ASN A 63 7.88 -5.12 5.97
CA ASN A 63 9.13 -5.24 6.73
C ASN A 63 8.99 -4.77 8.19
N GLN A 64 8.27 -3.69 8.45
CA GLN A 64 8.05 -3.19 9.81
C GLN A 64 7.13 -4.11 10.60
N ILE A 65 6.02 -4.56 10.00
CA ILE A 65 5.10 -5.50 10.63
C ILE A 65 5.78 -6.84 10.93
N SER A 66 6.67 -7.35 10.06
CA SER A 66 7.41 -8.59 10.35
C SER A 66 8.26 -8.47 11.63
N GLN A 67 8.75 -7.26 11.92
CA GLN A 67 9.51 -6.90 13.12
C GLN A 67 8.63 -6.44 14.29
N LYS A 68 7.29 -6.55 14.18
CA LYS A 68 6.30 -6.05 15.15
C LYS A 68 6.37 -4.53 15.40
N ILE A 69 6.89 -3.79 14.43
CA ILE A 69 6.86 -2.32 14.44
C ILE A 69 5.56 -1.89 13.75
N THR A 70 4.62 -1.34 14.52
CA THR A 70 3.28 -0.96 14.03
C THR A 70 3.05 0.55 13.97
N THR A 71 4.12 1.35 13.98
CA THR A 71 4.07 2.83 14.06
C THR A 71 3.24 3.51 12.97
N HIS A 72 3.05 2.86 11.82
CA HIS A 72 2.21 3.35 10.71
C HIS A 72 0.79 2.79 10.74
N PHE A 73 0.45 1.95 11.71
CA PHE A 73 -0.83 1.31 11.90
C PHE A 73 -1.35 1.72 13.29
N PRO A 74 -1.83 2.96 13.46
CA PRO A 74 -2.11 3.52 14.79
C PRO A 74 -3.20 2.75 15.54
N THR A 75 -4.23 2.26 14.85
CA THR A 75 -5.27 1.44 15.48
C THR A 75 -4.69 0.11 15.96
N LEU A 76 -3.87 -0.52 15.12
CA LEU A 76 -3.18 -1.77 15.46
C LEU A 76 -2.14 -1.58 16.58
N GLU A 77 -1.44 -0.44 16.63
CA GLU A 77 -0.48 -0.08 17.67
C GLU A 77 -1.16 -0.08 19.04
N THR A 78 -2.41 0.40 19.14
CA THR A 78 -3.18 0.33 20.40
C THR A 78 -3.47 -1.11 20.84
N MET A 79 -3.44 -2.06 19.91
CA MET A 79 -3.66 -3.50 20.13
C MET A 79 -2.34 -4.29 20.19
N ALA A 80 -1.16 -3.65 20.11
CA ALA A 80 0.13 -4.32 19.87
C ALA A 80 0.48 -5.43 20.87
N LEU A 81 0.05 -5.31 22.13
CA LEU A 81 0.22 -6.34 23.17
C LEU A 81 -0.49 -7.68 22.85
N GLN A 82 -1.38 -7.68 21.86
CA GLN A 82 -2.28 -8.78 21.50
C GLN A 82 -1.99 -9.38 20.12
N ILE A 83 -0.92 -8.94 19.44
CA ILE A 83 -0.52 -9.47 18.14
C ILE A 83 0.19 -10.81 18.33
N ALA A 84 -0.57 -11.89 18.18
CA ALA A 84 -0.05 -13.27 18.28
C ALA A 84 0.81 -13.64 17.05
N SER A 85 0.45 -13.15 15.86
CA SER A 85 1.17 -13.45 14.62
C SER A 85 1.06 -12.32 13.61
N THR A 86 2.20 -11.89 13.06
CA THR A 86 2.29 -10.86 12.02
C THR A 86 2.26 -11.45 10.61
N LYS A 87 2.41 -12.78 10.47
CA LYS A 87 2.48 -13.48 9.17
C LYS A 87 1.24 -13.25 8.31
N LYS A 88 0.06 -13.20 8.91
CA LYS A 88 -1.19 -12.91 8.21
C LYS A 88 -1.14 -11.52 7.57
N TYR A 89 -0.70 -10.51 8.32
CA TYR A 89 -0.63 -9.12 7.88
C TYR A 89 0.43 -8.93 6.78
N THR A 90 1.62 -9.52 6.95
CA THR A 90 2.66 -9.48 5.90
C THR A 90 2.20 -10.18 4.62
N ASN A 91 1.47 -11.30 4.74
CA ASN A 91 0.89 -11.98 3.56
C ASN A 91 -0.17 -11.12 2.87
N THR A 92 -1.05 -10.44 3.61
CA THR A 92 -2.03 -9.52 3.04
C THR A 92 -1.36 -8.36 2.30
N ILE A 93 -0.33 -7.76 2.89
CA ILE A 93 0.44 -6.68 2.24
C ILE A 93 1.16 -7.18 0.98
N SER A 94 1.76 -8.37 1.02
CA SER A 94 2.41 -8.96 -0.15
C SER A 94 1.42 -9.27 -1.27
N ALA A 95 0.22 -9.77 -0.95
CA ALA A 95 -0.83 -9.98 -1.93
C ALA A 95 -1.26 -8.67 -2.60
N LEU A 96 -1.33 -7.59 -1.81
CA LEU A 96 -1.63 -6.26 -2.32
C LEU A 96 -0.53 -5.73 -3.26
N ASP A 97 0.74 -5.87 -2.92
CA ASP A 97 1.87 -5.47 -3.79
C ASP A 97 1.85 -6.23 -5.13
N ILE A 98 1.50 -7.53 -5.10
CA ILE A 98 1.30 -8.35 -6.31
C ILE A 98 0.16 -7.78 -7.15
N GLU A 99 -0.97 -7.44 -6.55
CA GLU A 99 -2.12 -6.87 -7.28
C GLU A 99 -1.80 -5.49 -7.87
N PHE A 100 -1.05 -4.63 -7.18
CA PHE A 100 -0.55 -3.38 -7.75
C PHE A 100 0.37 -3.64 -8.94
N THR A 101 1.30 -4.59 -8.81
CA THR A 101 2.21 -4.96 -9.91
C THR A 101 1.44 -5.46 -11.12
N ARG A 102 0.42 -6.32 -10.90
CA ARG A 102 -0.43 -6.86 -11.97
C ARG A 102 -1.27 -5.76 -12.64
N ARG A 103 -1.90 -4.89 -11.84
CA ARG A 103 -2.81 -3.84 -12.34
C ARG A 103 -2.08 -2.74 -13.11
N PHE A 104 -0.86 -2.38 -12.70
CA PHE A 104 -0.06 -1.31 -13.30
C PHE A 104 1.13 -1.85 -14.12
N GLY A 105 1.07 -3.10 -14.56
CA GLY A 105 2.16 -3.73 -15.32
C GLY A 105 2.50 -2.99 -16.62
N ASP A 106 1.51 -2.40 -17.29
CA ASP A 106 1.74 -1.63 -18.51
C ASP A 106 2.54 -0.34 -18.26
N PHE A 107 2.44 0.26 -17.07
CA PHE A 107 3.27 1.41 -16.73
C PHE A 107 4.75 1.06 -16.61
N GLN A 108 5.08 -0.19 -16.25
CA GLN A 108 6.47 -0.63 -16.22
C GLN A 108 7.09 -0.74 -17.62
N LYS A 109 6.28 -1.02 -18.65
CA LYS A 109 6.74 -1.06 -20.03
C LYS A 109 7.12 0.33 -20.54
N LEU A 110 6.47 1.37 -20.01
CA LEU A 110 6.66 2.78 -20.37
C LEU A 110 7.58 3.54 -19.39
N SER A 111 8.34 2.82 -18.55
CA SER A 111 9.12 3.49 -17.50
C SER A 111 10.18 4.42 -18.05
N GLY A 112 10.76 4.11 -19.21
CA GLY A 112 11.80 4.97 -19.83
C GLY A 112 11.23 6.30 -20.31
N GLU A 113 10.05 6.29 -20.90
CA GLU A 113 9.31 7.45 -21.36
C GLU A 113 8.86 8.31 -20.17
N PHE A 114 8.40 7.67 -19.09
CA PHE A 114 8.05 8.37 -17.87
C PHE A 114 9.26 9.04 -17.20
N ASP A 115 10.44 8.40 -17.24
CA ASP A 115 11.69 8.99 -16.76
C ASP A 115 12.10 10.21 -17.58
N ILE A 116 11.93 10.21 -18.90
CA ILE A 116 12.13 11.41 -19.73
C ILE A 116 11.16 12.53 -19.33
N LEU A 117 9.87 12.22 -19.18
CA LEU A 117 8.88 13.23 -18.83
C LEU A 117 9.12 13.86 -17.46
N LYS A 118 9.61 13.08 -16.50
CA LYS A 118 9.95 13.59 -15.16
C LYS A 118 11.24 14.42 -15.15
N SER A 119 12.26 13.98 -15.88
CA SER A 119 13.58 14.62 -15.85
C SER A 119 14.23 14.71 -17.24
N PRO A 120 13.72 15.56 -18.16
CA PRO A 120 14.10 15.54 -19.56
C PRO A 120 15.60 15.75 -19.83
N ILE A 121 16.30 16.47 -18.95
CA ILE A 121 17.71 16.83 -19.15
C ILE A 121 18.66 15.71 -18.69
N THR A 122 18.25 14.90 -17.72
CA THR A 122 19.10 13.88 -17.09
C THR A 122 18.78 12.46 -17.56
N SER A 123 17.69 12.29 -18.29
CA SER A 123 17.21 10.99 -18.73
C SER A 123 17.92 10.51 -19.99
N ASP A 124 18.16 9.21 -20.06
CA ASP A 124 18.82 8.55 -21.19
C ASP A 124 17.84 8.42 -22.37
N PHE A 125 17.96 9.35 -23.32
CA PHE A 125 17.11 9.39 -24.51
C PHE A 125 17.25 8.15 -25.41
N GLU A 126 18.42 7.49 -25.43
CA GLU A 126 18.63 6.33 -26.30
C GLU A 126 17.82 5.12 -25.84
N LYS A 127 17.59 5.01 -24.52
CA LYS A 127 16.83 3.90 -23.94
C LYS A 127 15.32 4.01 -24.16
N ALA A 128 14.78 5.22 -24.30
CA ALA A 128 13.34 5.44 -24.50
C ALA A 128 12.91 5.34 -25.97
N LEU A 129 13.80 5.66 -26.92
CA LEU A 129 13.46 5.65 -28.34
C LEU A 129 13.16 4.23 -28.86
N ALA A 130 13.76 3.21 -28.26
CA ALA A 130 13.55 1.79 -28.61
C ALA A 130 12.14 1.25 -28.30
N ALA A 131 11.34 1.95 -27.49
CA ALA A 131 9.98 1.53 -27.11
C ALA A 131 8.87 2.26 -27.87
N LEU A 132 9.22 3.31 -28.64
CA LEU A 132 8.31 4.10 -29.49
C LEU A 132 8.37 3.73 -30.98
N GLN A 133 9.21 2.76 -31.36
CA GLN A 133 9.34 2.21 -32.71
C GLN A 133 8.61 0.88 -32.82
#